data_AF-A0A376YF69-F1
#
_entry.id   AF-A0A376YF69-F1
#
_cell.length_a   1.000
_cell.length_b   1.000
_cell.length_c   1.000
_cell.angle_alpha   90.00
_cell.angle_beta   90.00
_cell.angle_gamma   90.00
#
_symmetry.space_group_name_H-M   'P 1'
#
loop_
_entity.id
_entity.type
_entity.pdbx_description
1 polymer ?
#
loop_
_entity_poly.entity_id
_entity_poly.type
_entity_poly.pdbx_seq_one_letter_code
_entity_poly.pdbx_strand_id
1 'polypeptide(L)'
;MTQTFIPGKDAALEDSIARFQQKLSDLGFQIEEASWLNPVPNVWSVHIRDKECALCFTNGKGATKKAALASALGEYFERLSTNYFLRTSGWAKPSPTVRSCIIPTKNGSH
;
A
#
# COMPACT_ATOMS: atom_id res chain seq x y z
N MET A 1 9.67 19.91 9.27
CA MET A 1 9.70 18.57 8.64
C MET A 1 10.48 18.69 7.34
N THR A 2 11.35 17.72 7.01
CA THR A 2 12.12 17.73 5.75
C THR A 2 11.24 17.24 4.61
N GLN A 3 11.13 18.00 3.52
CA GLN A 3 10.39 17.60 2.31
C GLN A 3 11.36 17.13 1.23
N THR A 4 11.13 15.92 0.73
CA THR A 4 11.95 15.28 -0.30
C THR A 4 11.17 15.21 -1.60
N PHE A 5 11.61 15.98 -2.61
CA PHE A 5 11.07 15.94 -3.96
C PHE A 5 11.97 15.06 -4.83
N ILE A 6 11.36 14.19 -5.63
CA ILE A 6 12.08 13.41 -6.64
C ILE A 6 11.60 13.82 -8.04
N PRO A 7 12.47 13.79 -9.06
CA PRO A 7 12.06 14.09 -10.43
C PRO A 7 10.88 13.22 -10.87
N GLY A 8 9.87 13.86 -11.46
CA GLY A 8 8.66 13.17 -11.97
C GLY A 8 7.58 12.86 -10.91
N LYS A 9 7.66 13.41 -9.69
CA LYS A 9 6.54 13.39 -8.73
C LYS A 9 6.07 14.80 -8.39
N ASP A 10 4.75 14.97 -8.37
CA ASP A 10 4.09 16.26 -8.11
C ASP A 10 3.99 16.63 -6.62
N ALA A 11 4.44 15.75 -5.72
CA ALA A 11 4.37 15.94 -4.28
C ALA A 11 5.63 15.42 -3.58
N ALA A 12 5.92 15.97 -2.40
CA ALA A 12 6.96 15.45 -1.54
C ALA A 12 6.65 14.01 -1.13
N LEU A 13 7.70 13.20 -0.95
CA LEU A 13 7.56 11.80 -0.55
C LEU A 13 6.87 11.68 0.81
N GLU A 14 7.20 12.55 1.75
CA GLU A 14 6.63 12.59 3.10
C GLU A 14 5.12 12.84 3.06
N ASP A 15 4.68 13.82 2.26
CA ASP A 15 3.27 14.15 2.10
C ASP A 15 2.50 13.01 1.42
N SER A 16 3.12 12.37 0.42
CA SER A 16 2.54 11.21 -0.26
C SER A 16 2.35 10.03 0.69
N ILE A 17 3.38 9.70 1.48
CA ILE A 17 3.33 8.59 2.45
C ILE A 17 2.26 8.87 3.50
N ALA A 18 2.26 10.06 4.11
CA ALA A 18 1.27 10.42 5.14
C ALA A 18 -0.15 10.35 4.59
N ARG A 19 -0.39 10.90 3.39
CA ARG A 19 -1.69 10.85 2.72
C ARG A 19 -2.14 9.42 2.42
N PHE A 20 -1.23 8.55 1.95
CA PHE A 20 -1.54 7.16 1.64
C PHE A 20 -1.83 6.35 2.89
N GLN A 21 -1.01 6.48 3.93
CA GLN A 21 -1.22 5.79 5.21
C GLN A 21 -2.53 6.21 5.85
N GLN A 22 -2.83 7.52 5.88
CA GLN A 22 -4.09 8.01 6.42
C GLN A 22 -5.29 7.46 5.66
N LYS A 23 -5.27 7.53 4.32
CA LYS A 23 -6.37 6.99 3.50
C LYS A 23 -6.58 5.49 3.68
N LEU A 24 -5.51 4.70 3.80
CA LEU A 24 -5.63 3.26 4.06
C LEU A 24 -6.26 3.00 5.43
N SER A 25 -5.82 3.75 6.44
CA SER A 25 -6.42 3.70 7.78
C SER A 25 -7.91 4.08 7.76
N ASP A 26 -8.28 5.14 7.03
CA ASP A 26 -9.68 5.59 6.89
C ASP A 26 -10.57 4.56 6.19
N LEU A 27 -9.98 3.75 5.30
CA LEU A 27 -10.65 2.65 4.61
C LEU A 27 -10.67 1.35 5.44
N GLY A 28 -10.03 1.33 6.62
CA GLY A 28 -9.98 0.17 7.52
C GLY A 28 -8.84 -0.82 7.26
N PHE A 29 -7.86 -0.45 6.43
CA PHE A 29 -6.68 -1.28 6.15
C PHE A 29 -5.59 -1.00 7.17
N GLN A 30 -5.07 -2.07 7.79
CA GLN A 30 -3.98 -1.97 8.77
C GLN A 30 -2.68 -2.46 8.13
N ILE A 31 -1.99 -1.56 7.44
CA ILE A 31 -0.75 -1.90 6.74
C ILE A 31 0.43 -1.93 7.70
N GLU A 32 1.24 -2.99 7.61
CA GLU A 32 2.54 -3.10 8.27
C GLU A 32 3.69 -3.23 7.26
N GLU A 33 4.84 -2.67 7.63
CA GLU A 33 6.10 -2.80 6.91
C GLU A 33 6.79 -4.09 7.37
N ALA A 34 6.57 -5.18 6.65
CA ALA A 34 6.99 -6.52 7.05
C ALA A 34 8.49 -6.78 6.87
N SER A 35 9.12 -6.26 5.82
CA SER A 35 10.57 -6.37 5.63
C SER A 35 11.16 -5.22 4.83
N TRP A 36 12.42 -4.91 5.12
CA TRP A 36 13.20 -3.86 4.45
C TRP A 36 14.52 -4.45 3.95
N LEU A 37 14.90 -4.08 2.74
CA LEU A 37 16.20 -4.44 2.16
C LEU A 37 16.92 -3.18 1.65
N ASN A 38 18.23 -3.17 1.85
CA ASN A 38 19.13 -2.14 1.33
C ASN A 38 20.45 -2.82 0.91
N PRO A 39 20.46 -3.58 -0.21
CA PRO A 39 21.61 -4.38 -0.60
C PRO A 39 22.84 -3.54 -0.98
N VAL A 40 22.63 -2.33 -1.52
CA VAL A 40 23.69 -1.41 -1.94
C VAL A 40 23.23 0.04 -1.74
N PRO A 41 24.16 1.02 -1.68
CA PRO A 41 23.80 2.43 -1.57
C PRO A 41 22.79 2.87 -2.63
N ASN A 42 21.82 3.66 -2.22
CA ASN A 42 20.73 4.17 -3.06
C ASN A 42 19.82 3.09 -3.67
N VAL A 43 19.76 1.88 -3.10
CA VAL A 43 18.83 0.83 -3.56
C VAL A 43 18.08 0.30 -2.35
N TRP A 44 16.83 0.71 -2.21
CA TRP A 44 15.94 0.28 -1.15
C TRP A 44 14.76 -0.49 -1.71
N SER A 45 14.34 -1.52 -0.99
CA SER A 45 13.03 -2.14 -1.17
C SER A 45 12.34 -2.40 0.16
N VAL A 46 11.01 -2.43 0.11
CA VAL A 46 10.15 -2.72 1.25
C VAL A 46 9.03 -3.66 0.83
N HIS A 47 8.73 -4.61 1.70
CA HIS A 47 7.54 -5.44 1.62
C HIS A 47 6.51 -4.92 2.63
N ILE A 48 5.31 -4.59 2.15
CA ILE A 48 4.19 -4.18 3.01
C ILE A 48 3.02 -5.13 2.83
N ARG A 49 2.25 -5.35 3.90
CA ARG A 49 1.05 -6.19 3.87
C ARG A 49 -0.01 -5.69 4.83
N ASP A 50 -1.26 -6.09 4.62
CA ASP A 50 -2.30 -5.94 5.62
C ASP A 50 -2.10 -6.94 6.77
N LYS A 51 -2.24 -6.48 8.01
CA LYS A 51 -2.23 -7.32 9.20
C LYS A 51 -3.38 -8.33 9.23
N GLU A 52 -4.55 -7.91 8.76
CA GLU A 52 -5.76 -8.73 8.76
C GLU A 52 -5.78 -9.70 7.57
N CYS A 53 -5.04 -9.40 6.51
CA CYS A 53 -4.94 -10.22 5.32
C CYS A 53 -3.50 -10.32 4.78
N ALA A 54 -2.79 -11.36 5.19
CA ALA A 54 -1.43 -11.62 4.70
C ALA A 54 -1.32 -11.85 3.18
N LEU A 55 -2.44 -12.14 2.49
CA LEU A 55 -2.49 -12.27 1.04
C LEU A 55 -2.52 -10.90 0.32
N CYS A 56 -2.86 -9.83 1.03
CA CYS A 56 -2.93 -8.47 0.49
C CYS A 56 -1.62 -7.76 0.82
N PHE A 57 -0.66 -7.85 -0.12
CA PHE A 57 0.70 -7.31 0.02
C PHE A 57 1.20 -6.65 -1.27
N THR A 58 2.15 -5.72 -1.13
CA THR A 58 2.88 -5.10 -2.25
C THR A 58 4.35 -4.93 -1.92
N ASN A 59 5.15 -4.73 -2.97
CA ASN A 59 6.57 -4.46 -2.82
C ASN A 59 6.89 -3.10 -3.40
N GLY A 60 7.58 -2.26 -2.64
CA GLY A 60 8.09 -0.99 -3.11
C GLY A 60 9.58 -1.04 -3.38
N LYS A 61 10.02 -0.22 -4.33
CA LYS A 61 11.44 -0.01 -4.64
C LYS A 61 11.73 1.47 -4.78
N GLY A 62 12.92 1.92 -4.39
CA GLY A 62 13.29 3.32 -4.51
C GLY A 62 14.75 3.60 -4.17
N ALA A 63 15.20 4.79 -4.56
CA ALA A 63 16.57 5.23 -4.30
C ALA A 63 16.82 5.56 -2.81
N THR A 64 15.75 5.79 -2.05
CA THR A 64 15.79 6.06 -0.61
C THR A 64 14.71 5.24 0.08
N LYS A 65 14.85 5.08 1.41
CA LYS A 65 13.86 4.40 2.23
C LYS A 65 12.44 4.97 2.02
N LYS A 66 12.29 6.30 2.01
CA LYS A 66 11.00 6.97 1.77
C LYS A 66 10.47 6.72 0.36
N ALA A 67 11.33 6.75 -0.65
CA ALA A 67 10.91 6.48 -2.02
C ALA A 67 10.38 5.05 -2.19
N ALA A 68 11.03 4.07 -1.55
CA ALA A 68 10.56 2.68 -1.55
C ALA A 68 9.19 2.55 -0.85
N LEU A 69 8.98 3.19 0.31
CA LEU A 69 7.68 3.17 1.00
C LEU A 69 6.56 3.82 0.18
N ALA A 70 6.82 5.01 -0.38
CA ALA A 70 5.86 5.69 -1.25
C ALA A 70 5.49 4.84 -2.46
N SER A 71 6.46 4.11 -3.03
CA SER A 71 6.23 3.17 -4.14
C SER A 71 5.34 1.99 -3.71
N ALA A 72 5.61 1.38 -2.55
CA ALA A 72 4.82 0.24 -2.06
C ALA A 72 3.36 0.62 -1.80
N LEU A 73 3.15 1.75 -1.13
CA LEU A 73 1.82 2.27 -0.81
C LEU A 73 1.04 2.67 -2.07
N GLY A 74 1.71 3.26 -3.06
CA GLY A 74 1.11 3.57 -4.36
C GLY A 74 0.63 2.30 -5.09
N GLU A 75 1.50 1.28 -5.18
CA GLU A 75 1.13 -0.02 -5.76
C GLU A 75 -0.02 -0.67 -5.00
N TYR A 76 -0.10 -0.49 -3.67
CA TYR A 76 -1.19 -1.01 -2.85
C TYR A 76 -2.53 -0.39 -3.27
N PHE A 77 -2.58 0.94 -3.42
CA PHE A 77 -3.77 1.64 -3.91
C PHE A 77 -4.17 1.22 -5.33
N GLU A 78 -3.21 1.02 -6.23
CA GLU A 78 -3.47 0.56 -7.60
C GLU A 78 -4.07 -0.86 -7.63
N ARG A 79 -3.58 -1.76 -6.77
CA ARG A 79 -4.13 -3.12 -6.64
C ARG A 79 -5.50 -3.14 -5.98
N LEU A 80 -5.73 -2.27 -5.00
CA LEU A 80 -7.05 -2.10 -4.39
C LEU A 80 -8.09 -1.56 -5.39
N SER A 81 -7.73 -0.54 -6.17
CA SER A 81 -8.67 0.09 -7.11
C SER A 81 -9.05 -0.82 -8.29
N THR A 82 -8.16 -1.75 -8.65
CA THR A 82 -8.39 -2.73 -9.72
C THR A 82 -8.96 -4.06 -9.23
N ASN A 83 -9.30 -4.19 -7.94
CA ASN A 83 -9.71 -5.45 -7.29
C ASN A 83 -8.72 -6.60 -7.59
N TYR A 84 -7.43 -6.30 -7.80
CA TYR A 84 -6.43 -7.27 -8.24
C TYR A 84 -6.20 -8.38 -7.19
N PHE A 85 -6.29 -8.03 -5.91
CA PHE A 85 -6.16 -8.98 -4.80
C PHE A 85 -7.24 -10.06 -4.80
N LEU A 86 -8.43 -9.78 -5.37
CA LEU A 86 -9.52 -10.75 -5.51
C LEU A 86 -9.29 -11.74 -6.66
N ARG A 87 -8.43 -11.41 -7.63
CA ARG A 87 -8.19 -12.26 -8.80
C ARG A 87 -7.15 -13.36 -8.55
N THR A 88 -6.23 -13.10 -7.64
CA THR A 88 -5.15 -14.05 -7.27
C THR A 88 -5.55 -14.97 -6.12
N SER A 89 -6.48 -14.54 -5.27
CA SER A 89 -7.18 -15.40 -4.33
C SER A 89 -8.28 -16.18 -5.08
N GLY A 90 -7.85 -17.17 -5.88
CA GLY A 90 -8.78 -18.19 -6.35
C GLY A 90 -9.56 -18.71 -5.13
N TRP A 91 -10.89 -18.63 -5.20
CA TRP A 91 -11.86 -19.04 -4.18
C TRP A 91 -12.33 -17.96 -3.21
N ALA A 92 -13.42 -17.33 -3.64
CA ALA A 92 -14.62 -17.09 -2.85
C ALA A 92 -14.76 -18.00 -1.62
N LYS A 93 -14.38 -17.48 -0.46
CA LYS A 93 -15.10 -17.69 0.79
C LYS A 93 -15.39 -16.28 1.32
N PRO A 94 -16.62 -15.95 1.73
CA PRO A 94 -16.88 -14.75 2.48
C PRO A 94 -16.26 -14.93 3.88
N SER A 95 -14.94 -14.83 3.98
CA SER A 95 -14.27 -14.65 5.25
C SER A 95 -14.23 -13.14 5.54
N PRO A 96 -14.18 -12.73 6.83
CA PRO A 96 -13.99 -11.32 7.20
C PRO A 96 -12.78 -10.69 6.49
N THR A 97 -11.77 -11.52 6.20
CA THR A 97 -10.53 -11.18 5.51
C THR A 97 -10.74 -10.66 4.08
N VAL A 98 -11.73 -11.17 3.33
CA VAL A 98 -11.99 -10.70 1.95
C VAL A 98 -12.60 -9.30 1.93
N ARG A 99 -13.39 -8.93 2.96
CA ARG A 99 -13.87 -7.54 3.13
C ARG A 99 -12.71 -6.56 3.27
N SER A 100 -11.60 -6.99 3.87
CA SER A 100 -10.39 -6.18 4.03
C SER A 100 -9.61 -6.01 2.72
N CYS A 101 -9.95 -6.64 1.59
CA CYS A 101 -9.22 -6.47 0.33
C CYS A 101 -10.03 -5.77 -0.77
N ILE A 102 -11.19 -5.22 -0.41
CA ILE A 102 -12.07 -4.45 -1.30
C ILE A 102 -12.22 -3.06 -0.72
N ILE A 103 -12.06 -2.01 -1.54
CA ILE A 103 -12.43 -0.66 -1.11
C ILE A 103 -13.96 -0.67 -0.91
N PRO A 104 -14.47 -0.37 0.31
CA PRO A 104 -15.91 -0.30 0.52
C PRO A 104 -16.51 0.72 -0.45
N THR A 105 -17.30 0.27 -1.41
CA THR A 105 -18.11 1.18 -2.20
C THR A 105 -19.18 1.73 -1.26
N LYS A 106 -19.25 3.05 -1.09
CA LYS A 106 -20.40 3.69 -0.42
C LYS A 106 -21.64 3.48 -1.29
N ASN A 107 -22.24 2.30 -1.28
CA ASN A 107 -23.55 2.03 -1.85
C ASN A 107 -24.31 1.14 -0.89
N GLY A 108 -25.29 1.73 -0.19
CA GLY A 108 -26.19 0.98 0.68
C GLY A 108 -26.91 1.80 1.75
N SER A 109 -27.33 3.02 1.47
CA SER A 109 -28.45 3.64 2.19
C SER A 109 -29.71 3.33 1.37
N HIS A 110 -30.42 2.26 1.75
CA HIS A 110 -31.84 2.11 1.45
C HIS A 110 -32.65 3.04 2.36
#